data_AF-A0A1Q5U9C8-F1
#
_entry.id   AF-A0A1Q5U9C8-F1
#
_cell.length_a   1.000
_cell.length_b   1.000
_cell.length_c   1.000
_cell.angle_alpha   90.00
_cell.angle_beta   90.00
_cell.angle_gamma   90.00
#
_symmetry.space_group_name_H-M   'P 1'
#
loop_
_entity.id
_entity.type
_entity.pdbx_description
1 polymer ?
#
loop_
_entity_poly.entity_id
_entity_poly.type
_entity_poly.pdbx_seq_one_letter_code
_entity_poly.pdbx_strand_id
1 'polypeptide(L)'
;MNNWQDNDKLAKDCKDDDPTWHGVIELKIKLPQISREARIFANGKNRVAIDIYIQATNCNNKTILVPRDLLLQHVWLVDYDTQEKLLWNAREGDNFTWSYIDIPNEFTNTPKIPSLINKEENNGDNNINLSRITYYVYCSPAAVDKTKQIAVLVTTQTGKTATTAFGVSATFDSFVQLTSMPEMHYKLSDIHWHTKTIQTKYADIEGHHMVSWNQDNTYVKLNRGDRYIVALSWSGNNPLTGDNIPSNCIHQRYHADFDDVLPDSGYYCVHFIWALGGKTNVAIGNTTWWEVPVKYEINIDIRQEGDKAICFTVMKVWVERHPMLHDTWFGDFTVYFYDQYGNKGIFGIVPNNNNDEEKNKDHFIDVEE
;
A
#
# COMPACT_ATOMS: atom_id res chain seq x y z
N MET A 1 -47.60 56.11 16.57
CA MET A 1 -47.39 54.65 16.53
C MET A 1 -47.16 54.25 15.09
N ASN A 2 -45.91 54.10 14.68
CA ASN A 2 -45.49 53.49 13.40
C ASN A 2 -44.00 53.19 13.52
N ASN A 3 -43.63 51.93 13.73
CA ASN A 3 -42.26 51.42 13.58
C ASN A 3 -42.36 50.19 12.67
N TRP A 4 -42.16 50.40 11.38
CA TRP A 4 -42.10 49.38 10.31
C TRP A 4 -40.86 49.57 9.43
N GLN A 5 -39.81 50.20 9.95
CA GLN A 5 -38.55 50.37 9.25
C GLN A 5 -37.44 49.91 10.19
N ASP A 6 -36.92 48.70 10.00
CA ASP A 6 -35.50 48.36 10.26
C ASP A 6 -35.12 46.88 10.01
N ASN A 7 -35.85 46.12 9.17
CA ASN A 7 -35.42 44.75 8.80
C ASN A 7 -34.72 44.64 7.43
N ASP A 8 -34.61 45.73 6.65
CA ASP A 8 -33.97 45.69 5.31
C ASP A 8 -32.46 46.04 5.30
N LYS A 9 -31.84 46.21 6.48
CA LYS A 9 -30.45 46.69 6.58
C LYS A 9 -29.37 45.60 6.65
N LEU A 10 -29.69 44.36 6.27
CA LEU A 10 -28.73 43.25 6.17
C LEU A 10 -28.51 42.73 4.74
N ALA A 11 -29.04 43.41 3.72
CA ALA A 11 -28.59 43.23 2.33
C ALA A 11 -27.24 43.94 2.14
N LYS A 12 -26.20 43.39 2.80
CA LYS A 12 -24.82 43.86 2.70
C LYS A 12 -24.33 43.60 1.27
N ASP A 13 -23.82 44.63 0.62
CA ASP A 13 -23.29 44.67 -0.75
C ASP A 13 -22.62 43.36 -1.19
N CYS A 14 -23.34 42.54 -1.95
CA CYS A 14 -22.75 41.44 -2.67
C CYS A 14 -22.16 41.96 -3.97
N LYS A 15 -20.83 42.05 -4.01
CA LYS A 15 -20.10 42.40 -5.24
C LYS A 15 -20.31 41.29 -6.25
N ASP A 16 -20.54 41.65 -7.52
CA ASP A 16 -20.81 40.69 -8.60
C ASP A 16 -19.71 39.64 -8.79
N ASP A 17 -18.49 39.96 -8.36
CA ASP A 17 -17.32 39.08 -8.42
C ASP A 17 -16.89 38.53 -7.04
N ASP A 18 -17.76 38.54 -6.03
CA ASP A 18 -17.45 37.90 -4.75
C ASP A 18 -17.33 36.38 -4.93
N PRO A 19 -16.12 35.79 -4.76
CA PRO A 19 -15.92 34.34 -4.89
C PRO A 19 -16.40 33.59 -3.65
N THR A 20 -16.95 34.27 -2.65
CA THR A 20 -17.42 33.66 -1.41
C THR A 20 -18.53 32.66 -1.69
N TRP A 21 -18.33 31.44 -1.20
CA TRP A 21 -19.28 30.35 -1.33
C TRP A 21 -20.46 30.52 -0.38
N HIS A 22 -21.64 30.75 -0.95
CA HIS A 22 -22.87 31.04 -0.23
C HIS A 22 -23.85 29.87 -0.20
N GLY A 23 -23.96 29.10 -1.28
CA GLY A 23 -24.96 28.05 -1.43
C GLY A 23 -24.47 26.84 -2.20
N VAL A 24 -25.28 25.77 -2.17
CA VAL A 24 -25.07 24.53 -2.92
C VAL A 24 -26.36 24.26 -3.68
N ILE A 25 -26.26 24.10 -5.01
CA ILE A 25 -27.41 23.80 -5.87
C ILE A 25 -27.38 22.36 -6.38
N GLU A 26 -26.21 21.72 -6.34
CA GLU A 26 -26.06 20.30 -6.64
C GLU A 26 -25.06 19.68 -5.66
N LEU A 27 -25.43 18.54 -5.08
CA LEU A 27 -24.58 17.74 -4.21
C LEU A 27 -24.80 16.26 -4.54
N LYS A 28 -23.73 15.57 -4.92
CA LYS A 28 -23.75 14.14 -5.23
C LYS A 28 -22.60 13.42 -4.55
N ILE A 29 -22.84 12.18 -4.14
CA ILE A 29 -21.86 11.24 -3.62
C ILE A 29 -21.88 9.98 -4.48
N LYS A 30 -20.72 9.51 -4.92
CA LYS A 30 -20.59 8.35 -5.80
C LYS A 30 -19.34 7.54 -5.47
N LEU A 31 -19.35 6.27 -5.87
CA LEU A 31 -18.11 5.51 -6.04
C LEU A 31 -17.56 5.78 -7.45
N PRO A 32 -16.24 5.65 -7.69
CA PRO A 32 -15.67 5.76 -9.04
C PRO A 32 -16.21 4.72 -10.04
N GLN A 33 -16.75 3.62 -9.52
CA GLN A 33 -17.47 2.60 -10.28
C GLN A 33 -18.96 2.94 -10.37
N ILE A 34 -19.65 2.45 -11.41
CA ILE A 34 -21.09 2.72 -11.64
C ILE A 34 -21.99 2.27 -10.47
N SER A 35 -21.54 1.32 -9.66
CA SER A 35 -22.28 0.85 -8.48
C SER A 35 -22.36 1.90 -7.37
N ARG A 36 -23.46 1.92 -6.62
CA ARG A 36 -23.55 2.64 -5.32
C ARG A 36 -23.04 1.83 -4.14
N GLU A 37 -22.71 0.57 -4.38
CA GLU A 37 -22.29 -0.38 -3.36
C GLU A 37 -20.88 -0.89 -3.64
N ALA A 38 -20.08 -1.03 -2.59
CA ALA A 38 -18.78 -1.69 -2.63
C ALA A 38 -18.59 -2.58 -1.41
N ARG A 39 -17.68 -3.55 -1.57
CA ARG A 39 -17.14 -4.32 -0.47
C ARG A 39 -15.80 -3.73 -0.03
N ILE A 40 -15.44 -3.95 1.22
CA ILE A 40 -14.17 -3.47 1.82
C ILE A 40 -13.69 -4.49 2.85
N PHE A 41 -12.38 -4.70 2.96
CA PHE A 41 -11.82 -5.47 4.08
C PHE A 41 -11.71 -4.65 5.36
N ALA A 42 -12.17 -5.23 6.46
CA ALA A 42 -12.10 -4.65 7.80
C ALA A 42 -10.72 -4.85 8.45
N ASN A 43 -9.66 -4.39 7.77
CA ASN A 43 -8.26 -4.53 8.19
C ASN A 43 -7.58 -3.19 8.53
N GLY A 44 -8.34 -2.09 8.53
CA GLY A 44 -7.85 -0.72 8.74
C GLY A 44 -7.00 -0.16 7.60
N LYS A 45 -6.67 -0.97 6.58
CA LYS A 45 -5.72 -0.64 5.50
C LYS A 45 -6.43 -0.48 4.15
N ASN A 46 -7.41 -1.33 3.83
CA ASN A 46 -8.17 -1.24 2.58
C ASN A 46 -8.97 0.06 2.54
N ARG A 47 -8.82 0.84 1.48
CA ARG A 47 -9.45 2.15 1.31
C ARG A 47 -10.36 2.15 0.08
N VAL A 48 -11.62 2.51 0.25
CA VAL A 48 -12.55 2.72 -0.87
C VAL A 48 -12.63 4.20 -1.18
N ALA A 49 -12.30 4.57 -2.42
CA ALA A 49 -12.47 5.94 -2.91
C ALA A 49 -13.96 6.28 -3.06
N ILE A 50 -14.34 7.46 -2.59
CA ILE A 50 -15.67 8.06 -2.71
C ILE A 50 -15.49 9.45 -3.27
N ASP A 51 -16.18 9.73 -4.37
CA ASP A 51 -16.20 11.04 -5.02
C ASP A 51 -17.42 11.84 -4.59
N ILE A 52 -17.18 13.10 -4.27
CA ILE A 52 -18.18 14.09 -3.93
C ILE A 52 -18.14 15.18 -4.99
N TYR A 53 -19.29 15.44 -5.58
CA TYR A 53 -19.47 16.50 -6.58
C TYR A 53 -20.36 17.60 -6.00
N ILE A 54 -19.88 18.84 -6.10
CA ILE A 54 -20.52 20.01 -5.52
C ILE A 54 -20.62 21.10 -6.60
N GLN A 55 -21.85 21.55 -6.87
CA GLN A 55 -22.07 22.80 -7.59
C GLN A 55 -22.41 23.90 -6.60
N ALA A 56 -21.44 24.79 -6.39
CA ALA A 56 -21.56 25.89 -5.45
C ALA A 56 -22.09 27.16 -6.13
N THR A 57 -22.72 28.03 -5.34
CA THR A 57 -23.14 29.37 -5.76
C THR A 57 -22.60 30.45 -4.84
N ASN A 58 -22.35 31.64 -5.41
CA ASN A 58 -22.13 32.86 -4.63
C ASN A 58 -23.47 33.48 -4.20
N CYS A 59 -23.44 34.64 -3.56
CA CYS A 59 -24.67 35.31 -3.08
C CYS A 59 -25.61 35.79 -4.18
N ASN A 60 -25.11 35.96 -5.41
CA ASN A 60 -25.94 36.31 -6.57
C ASN A 60 -26.48 35.06 -7.29
N ASN A 61 -26.40 33.89 -6.65
CA ASN A 61 -26.76 32.58 -7.21
C ASN A 61 -25.97 32.20 -8.49
N LYS A 62 -24.84 32.87 -8.75
CA LYS A 62 -23.94 32.51 -9.85
C LYS A 62 -23.11 31.30 -9.45
N THR A 63 -22.98 30.32 -10.35
CA THR A 63 -22.17 29.13 -10.09
C THR A 63 -20.71 29.48 -9.98
N ILE A 64 -20.03 28.93 -8.98
CA ILE A 64 -18.60 29.13 -8.74
C ILE A 64 -17.89 27.78 -8.57
N LEU A 65 -16.61 27.74 -8.93
CA LEU A 65 -15.73 26.64 -8.58
C LEU A 65 -15.11 26.91 -7.20
N VAL A 66 -15.21 25.94 -6.31
CA VAL A 66 -14.66 26.04 -4.95
C VAL A 66 -13.30 25.36 -4.95
N PRO A 67 -12.22 26.05 -4.53
CA PRO A 67 -10.90 25.42 -4.41
C PRO A 67 -10.93 24.20 -3.48
N ARG A 68 -10.17 23.16 -3.84
CA ARG A 68 -10.12 21.89 -3.08
C ARG A 68 -9.79 22.10 -1.59
N ASP A 69 -8.84 22.98 -1.28
CA ASP A 69 -8.41 23.23 0.11
C ASP A 69 -9.53 23.85 0.95
N LEU A 70 -10.42 24.63 0.32
CA LEU A 70 -11.59 25.17 0.97
C LEU A 70 -12.66 24.07 1.14
N LEU A 71 -12.87 23.21 0.14
CA LEU A 71 -13.76 22.06 0.27
C LEU A 71 -13.36 21.14 1.42
N LEU A 72 -12.07 20.84 1.58
CA LEU A 72 -11.56 20.00 2.66
C LEU A 72 -11.93 20.50 4.07
N GLN A 73 -12.11 21.81 4.24
CA GLN A 73 -12.45 22.43 5.52
C GLN A 73 -13.96 22.44 5.81
N HIS A 74 -14.77 22.18 4.78
CA HIS A 74 -16.20 22.48 4.74
C HIS A 74 -17.06 21.28 4.31
N VAL A 75 -16.44 20.13 4.04
CA VAL A 75 -17.10 18.90 3.60
C VAL A 75 -16.73 17.77 4.55
N TRP A 76 -17.72 17.00 4.98
CA TRP A 76 -17.54 15.85 5.86
C TRP A 76 -18.34 14.66 5.34
N LEU A 77 -17.82 13.45 5.58
CA LEU A 77 -18.61 12.23 5.45
C LEU A 77 -19.42 12.03 6.73
N VAL A 78 -20.70 11.70 6.57
CA VAL A 78 -21.63 11.45 7.67
C VAL A 78 -22.35 10.12 7.47
N ASP A 79 -22.85 9.54 8.55
CA ASP A 79 -23.81 8.44 8.48
C ASP A 79 -25.10 8.92 7.79
N TYR A 80 -25.59 8.13 6.84
CA TYR A 80 -26.77 8.50 6.04
C TYR A 80 -28.04 8.66 6.88
N ASP A 81 -28.22 7.83 7.91
CA ASP A 81 -29.43 7.82 8.74
C ASP A 81 -29.30 8.78 9.93
N THR A 82 -28.15 8.74 10.63
CA THR A 82 -27.96 9.48 11.88
C THR A 82 -27.36 10.87 11.70
N GLN A 83 -26.79 11.16 10.53
CA GLN A 83 -26.04 12.40 10.23
C GLN A 83 -24.78 12.59 11.09
N GLU A 84 -24.40 11.60 11.90
CA GLU A 84 -23.18 11.67 12.69
C GLU A 84 -21.96 11.67 11.77
N LYS A 85 -21.02 12.57 12.03
CA LYS A 85 -19.76 12.63 11.28
C LYS A 85 -18.97 11.34 11.48
N LEU A 86 -18.48 10.77 10.38
CA LEU A 86 -17.49 9.71 10.45
C LEU A 86 -16.20 10.28 11.06
N LEU A 87 -15.41 9.41 11.70
CA LEU A 87 -14.14 9.82 12.28
C LEU A 87 -13.15 10.18 11.17
N TRP A 88 -12.47 11.33 11.29
CA TRP A 88 -11.43 11.75 10.36
C TRP A 88 -10.07 11.17 10.77
N ASN A 89 -9.37 10.53 9.83
CA ASN A 89 -7.97 10.11 9.95
C ASN A 89 -7.65 9.29 11.22
N ALA A 90 -8.45 8.27 11.51
CA ALA A 90 -8.16 7.31 12.56
C ALA A 90 -6.88 6.51 12.25
N ARG A 91 -6.08 6.26 13.28
CA ARG A 91 -4.83 5.49 13.18
C ARG A 91 -5.05 4.04 13.57
N GLU A 92 -4.12 3.18 13.15
CA GLU A 92 -4.05 1.81 13.65
C GLU A 92 -3.85 1.84 15.17
N GLY A 93 -4.71 1.11 15.89
CA GLY A 93 -4.77 1.13 17.36
C GLY A 93 -5.80 2.09 17.97
N ASP A 94 -6.37 3.02 17.19
CA ASP A 94 -7.46 3.86 17.67
C ASP A 94 -8.76 3.05 17.84
N ASN A 95 -9.62 3.47 18.76
CA ASN A 95 -10.96 2.89 18.92
C ASN A 95 -11.93 3.52 17.91
N PHE A 96 -12.03 2.93 16.71
CA PHE A 96 -12.96 3.37 15.67
C PHE A 96 -13.63 2.18 14.98
N THR A 97 -14.69 2.44 14.21
CA THR A 97 -15.31 1.44 13.31
C THR A 97 -15.16 1.84 11.85
N TRP A 98 -15.56 3.06 11.50
CA TRP A 98 -15.44 3.63 10.16
C TRP A 98 -14.71 4.97 10.24
N SER A 99 -13.76 5.18 9.34
CA SER A 99 -13.01 6.42 9.23
C SER A 99 -12.72 6.76 7.78
N TYR A 100 -12.32 8.00 7.52
CA TYR A 100 -11.97 8.47 6.20
C TYR A 100 -10.81 9.46 6.23
N ILE A 101 -10.15 9.61 5.08
CA ILE A 101 -9.03 10.53 4.85
C ILE A 101 -9.05 10.99 3.39
N ASP A 102 -8.36 12.06 3.02
CA ASP A 102 -8.29 12.57 1.64
C ASP A 102 -7.04 12.12 0.86
N ILE A 103 -6.24 11.21 1.41
CA ILE A 103 -5.00 10.71 0.81
C ILE A 103 -5.14 9.20 0.54
N PRO A 104 -4.85 8.72 -0.69
CA PRO A 104 -4.83 7.28 -0.98
C PRO A 104 -3.70 6.56 -0.23
N ASN A 105 -3.76 5.23 -0.22
CA ASN A 105 -2.61 4.37 0.05
C ASN A 105 -2.50 3.31 -1.06
N GLU A 106 -1.59 2.36 -0.91
CA GLU A 106 -1.38 1.25 -1.83
C GLU A 106 -2.54 0.23 -1.86
N PHE A 107 -3.50 0.30 -0.91
CA PHE A 107 -4.58 -0.67 -0.74
C PHE A 107 -5.96 -0.12 -1.15
N THR A 108 -6.02 0.57 -2.29
CA THR A 108 -7.24 1.26 -2.76
C THR A 108 -8.13 0.44 -3.68
N ASN A 109 -7.69 -0.78 -4.05
CA ASN A 109 -8.50 -1.67 -4.87
C ASN A 109 -9.74 -2.14 -4.10
N THR A 110 -10.86 -2.29 -4.80
CA THR A 110 -12.09 -2.83 -4.23
C THR A 110 -12.28 -4.30 -4.65
N PRO A 111 -12.76 -5.17 -3.75
CA PRO A 111 -13.17 -6.51 -4.12
C PRO A 111 -14.30 -6.48 -5.15
N LYS A 112 -14.15 -7.22 -6.24
CA LYS A 112 -15.17 -7.31 -7.29
C LYS A 112 -16.45 -7.93 -6.72
N ILE A 113 -17.60 -7.32 -7.04
CA ILE A 113 -18.91 -7.89 -6.76
C ILE A 113 -19.36 -8.64 -8.03
N PRO A 114 -19.57 -9.98 -7.98
CA PRO A 114 -19.82 -10.80 -9.17
C PRO A 114 -21.03 -10.39 -10.04
N SER A 115 -21.93 -9.56 -9.51
CA SER A 115 -23.18 -9.15 -10.17
C SER A 115 -23.17 -7.73 -10.73
N LEU A 116 -22.11 -6.95 -10.51
CA LEU A 116 -22.04 -5.55 -10.97
C LEU A 116 -21.05 -5.43 -12.11
N ILE A 117 -21.54 -4.88 -13.23
CA ILE A 117 -20.68 -4.48 -14.35
C ILE A 117 -19.85 -3.30 -13.86
N ASN A 118 -18.64 -3.57 -13.38
CA ASN A 118 -17.60 -2.58 -13.09
C ASN A 118 -17.08 -2.00 -14.41
N LYS A 119 -17.91 -1.24 -15.12
CA LYS A 119 -17.40 -0.28 -16.08
C LYS A 119 -16.97 0.93 -15.26
N GLU A 120 -15.72 1.34 -15.42
CA GLU A 120 -15.30 2.66 -14.99
C GLU A 120 -16.26 3.66 -15.63
N GLU A 121 -16.85 4.55 -14.82
CA GLU A 121 -17.65 5.63 -15.36
C GLU A 121 -16.66 6.49 -16.17
N ASN A 122 -16.72 6.42 -17.50
CA ASN A 122 -15.99 7.37 -18.34
C ASN A 122 -16.43 8.74 -17.85
N ASN A 123 -15.50 9.52 -17.28
CA ASN A 123 -15.71 10.88 -16.78
C ASN A 123 -15.99 11.84 -17.96
N GLY A 124 -17.03 11.55 -18.74
CA GLY A 124 -17.58 12.38 -19.81
C GLY A 124 -18.49 13.48 -19.27
N ASP A 125 -18.45 13.73 -17.95
CA ASP A 125 -19.07 14.92 -17.35
C ASP A 125 -18.22 16.15 -17.73
N ASN A 126 -18.41 16.61 -18.97
CA ASN A 126 -18.00 17.92 -19.48
C ASN A 126 -18.75 19.08 -18.76
N ASN A 127 -19.28 18.87 -17.55
CA ASN A 127 -19.89 19.91 -16.75
C ASN A 127 -18.78 20.72 -16.08
N ILE A 128 -18.37 21.78 -16.79
CA ILE A 128 -17.24 22.68 -16.51
C ILE A 128 -17.30 23.34 -15.10
N ASN A 129 -18.41 23.18 -14.35
CA ASN A 129 -18.69 23.89 -13.10
C ASN A 129 -18.93 22.99 -11.86
N LEU A 130 -18.61 21.70 -11.91
CA LEU A 130 -18.67 20.82 -10.72
C LEU A 130 -17.31 20.76 -10.02
N SER A 131 -17.27 21.15 -8.75
CA SER A 131 -16.11 20.94 -7.91
C SER A 131 -16.13 19.49 -7.39
N ARG A 132 -14.99 18.81 -7.47
CA ARG A 132 -14.85 17.41 -7.02
C ARG A 132 -13.86 17.29 -5.88
N ILE A 133 -14.20 16.47 -4.89
CA ILE A 133 -13.28 16.01 -3.86
C ILE A 133 -13.42 14.50 -3.67
N THR A 134 -12.29 13.83 -3.47
CA THR A 134 -12.25 12.38 -3.24
C THR A 134 -11.80 12.12 -1.81
N TYR A 135 -12.60 11.33 -1.09
CA TYR A 135 -12.21 10.76 0.20
C TYR A 135 -12.00 9.26 0.07
N TYR A 136 -11.22 8.70 0.97
CA TYR A 136 -10.88 7.30 1.06
C TYR A 136 -11.40 6.76 2.39
N VAL A 137 -12.44 5.94 2.33
CA VAL A 137 -13.06 5.35 3.52
C VAL A 137 -12.43 4.00 3.82
N TYR A 138 -12.18 3.75 5.11
CA TYR A 138 -11.68 2.49 5.62
C TYR A 138 -12.38 2.13 6.93
N CYS A 139 -12.26 0.86 7.33
CA CYS A 139 -12.91 0.36 8.54
C CYS A 139 -11.98 -0.55 9.34
N SER A 140 -12.17 -0.56 10.66
CA SER A 140 -11.40 -1.37 11.59
C SER A 140 -11.95 -2.81 11.67
N PRO A 141 -11.21 -3.76 12.28
CA PRO A 141 -11.72 -5.12 12.52
C PRO A 141 -13.02 -5.17 13.34
N ALA A 142 -13.32 -4.15 14.15
CA ALA A 142 -14.58 -4.08 14.88
C ALA A 142 -15.81 -3.84 13.97
N ALA A 143 -15.57 -3.53 12.70
CA ALA A 143 -16.60 -3.33 11.69
C ALA A 143 -16.92 -4.58 10.86
N VAL A 144 -16.30 -5.74 11.08
CA VAL A 144 -16.54 -6.98 10.30
C VAL A 144 -18.04 -7.30 10.17
N ASP A 145 -18.45 -7.67 8.95
CA ASP A 145 -19.82 -8.01 8.54
C ASP A 145 -20.88 -6.91 8.80
N LYS A 146 -20.43 -5.65 8.95
CA LYS A 146 -21.30 -4.49 9.07
C LYS A 146 -21.43 -3.75 7.75
N THR A 147 -22.59 -3.15 7.54
CA THR A 147 -22.84 -2.25 6.43
C THR A 147 -22.89 -0.82 6.93
N LYS A 148 -22.31 0.10 6.16
CA LYS A 148 -22.34 1.54 6.42
C LYS A 148 -22.87 2.27 5.19
N GLN A 149 -23.93 3.04 5.37
CA GLN A 149 -24.42 3.98 4.37
C GLN A 149 -23.82 5.35 4.69
N ILE A 150 -23.13 5.92 3.71
CA ILE A 150 -22.33 7.13 3.87
C ILE A 150 -22.94 8.21 3.00
N ALA A 151 -23.17 9.35 3.63
CA ALA A 151 -23.65 10.58 3.04
C ALA A 151 -22.60 11.69 3.17
N VAL A 152 -22.89 12.85 2.60
CA VAL A 152 -22.04 14.03 2.68
C VAL A 152 -22.77 15.15 3.39
N LEU A 153 -22.10 15.80 4.33
CA LEU A 153 -22.49 17.09 4.88
C LEU A 153 -21.55 18.17 4.36
N VAL A 154 -22.13 19.26 3.89
CA VAL A 154 -21.43 20.44 3.40
C VAL A 154 -21.88 21.67 4.17
N THR A 155 -20.94 22.48 4.64
CA THR A 155 -21.23 23.78 5.27
C THR A 155 -20.53 24.87 4.50
N THR A 156 -21.25 25.82 3.91
CA THR A 156 -20.67 26.92 3.14
C THR A 156 -19.91 27.91 4.05
N GLN A 157 -19.16 28.85 3.46
CA GLN A 157 -18.45 29.89 4.24
C GLN A 157 -19.41 30.82 5.00
N THR A 158 -20.68 30.88 4.59
CA THR A 158 -21.73 31.64 5.28
C THR A 158 -22.47 30.83 6.35
N GLY A 159 -22.07 29.58 6.57
CA GLY A 159 -22.66 28.70 7.58
C GLY A 159 -23.93 27.98 7.13
N LYS A 160 -24.36 28.14 5.86
CA LYS A 160 -25.48 27.35 5.33
C LYS A 160 -25.04 25.90 5.13
N THR A 161 -25.93 24.96 5.46
CA THR A 161 -25.64 23.54 5.31
C THR A 161 -26.42 22.92 4.16
N ALA A 162 -25.82 21.94 3.50
CA ALA A 162 -26.45 21.04 2.54
C ALA A 162 -25.97 19.62 2.84
N THR A 163 -26.85 18.63 2.69
CA THR A 163 -26.50 17.24 3.01
C THR A 163 -27.23 16.27 2.10
N THR A 164 -26.61 15.12 1.84
CA THR A 164 -27.24 14.00 1.13
C THR A 164 -27.89 12.98 2.08
N ALA A 165 -27.82 13.21 3.39
CA ALA A 165 -28.40 12.32 4.41
C ALA A 165 -29.93 12.23 4.32
N PHE A 166 -30.46 11.08 4.75
CA PHE A 166 -31.88 10.76 4.64
C PHE A 166 -32.76 11.80 5.32
N GLY A 167 -33.83 12.21 4.63
CA GLY A 167 -34.90 13.02 5.22
C GLY A 167 -34.54 14.48 5.56
N VAL A 168 -33.30 14.93 5.31
CA VAL A 168 -32.91 16.33 5.57
C VAL A 168 -33.13 17.22 4.35
N SER A 169 -32.76 16.75 3.18
CA SER A 169 -32.89 17.48 1.92
C SER A 169 -33.43 16.55 0.84
N ALA A 170 -34.71 16.71 0.50
CA ALA A 170 -35.34 15.93 -0.57
C ALA A 170 -34.65 16.11 -1.94
N THR A 171 -33.89 17.20 -2.14
CA THR A 171 -33.20 17.49 -3.39
C THR A 171 -31.85 16.78 -3.54
N PHE A 172 -31.20 16.41 -2.43
CA PHE A 172 -29.83 15.89 -2.44
C PHE A 172 -29.71 14.46 -1.89
N ASP A 173 -30.83 13.85 -1.51
CA ASP A 173 -30.87 12.52 -0.91
C ASP A 173 -30.10 11.47 -1.75
N SER A 174 -28.97 11.01 -1.21
CA SER A 174 -28.07 10.06 -1.87
C SER A 174 -27.04 9.52 -0.87
N PHE A 175 -26.64 8.28 -1.07
CA PHE A 175 -25.59 7.64 -0.28
C PHE A 175 -24.76 6.68 -1.12
N VAL A 176 -23.61 6.30 -0.58
CA VAL A 176 -22.88 5.10 -0.99
C VAL A 176 -22.90 4.08 0.13
N GLN A 177 -22.95 2.81 -0.21
CA GLN A 177 -23.02 1.72 0.76
C GLN A 177 -21.74 0.90 0.72
N LEU A 178 -21.11 0.74 1.87
CA LEU A 178 -19.95 -0.13 2.05
C LEU A 178 -20.33 -1.29 2.95
N THR A 179 -20.12 -2.51 2.47
CA THR A 179 -20.25 -3.73 3.28
C THR A 179 -18.87 -4.27 3.58
N SER A 180 -18.52 -4.32 4.86
CA SER A 180 -17.23 -4.83 5.29
C SER A 180 -17.18 -6.36 5.22
N MET A 181 -15.97 -6.89 5.09
CA MET A 181 -15.65 -8.31 5.09
C MET A 181 -14.50 -8.57 6.06
N PRO A 182 -14.40 -9.78 6.63
CA PRO A 182 -13.26 -10.15 7.47
C PRO A 182 -11.94 -10.06 6.69
N GLU A 183 -10.90 -9.61 7.37
CA GLU A 183 -9.52 -9.67 6.86
C GLU A 183 -9.16 -11.10 6.49
N MET A 184 -8.40 -11.26 5.41
CA MET A 184 -7.83 -12.55 5.06
C MET A 184 -6.40 -12.67 5.58
N HIS A 185 -6.13 -13.79 6.23
CA HIS A 185 -4.81 -14.15 6.69
C HIS A 185 -4.25 -15.23 5.78
N TYR A 186 -3.12 -14.95 5.12
CA TYR A 186 -2.46 -15.91 4.23
C TYR A 186 -1.56 -16.85 5.01
N LYS A 187 -1.63 -18.14 4.64
CA LYS A 187 -0.72 -19.18 5.13
C LYS A 187 0.27 -19.58 4.05
N LEU A 188 1.26 -20.39 4.42
CA LEU A 188 2.27 -20.89 3.51
C LEU A 188 1.65 -21.68 2.35
N SER A 189 0.54 -22.38 2.62
CA SER A 189 -0.25 -23.06 1.58
C SER A 189 -0.92 -22.13 0.56
N ASP A 190 -1.09 -20.83 0.87
CA ASP A 190 -1.65 -19.83 -0.05
C ASP A 190 -0.57 -19.18 -0.94
N ILE A 191 0.72 -19.43 -0.70
CA ILE A 191 1.81 -18.90 -1.51
C ILE A 191 2.34 -19.95 -2.49
N HIS A 192 2.76 -19.47 -3.65
CA HIS A 192 3.50 -20.23 -4.64
C HIS A 192 4.90 -19.67 -4.71
N TRP A 193 5.89 -20.55 -4.83
CA TRP A 193 7.22 -20.13 -5.17
C TRP A 193 7.85 -21.05 -6.19
N HIS A 194 8.74 -20.47 -6.99
CA HIS A 194 9.61 -21.20 -7.89
C HIS A 194 10.98 -20.53 -7.91
N THR A 195 12.01 -21.33 -8.10
CA THR A 195 13.40 -20.86 -8.13
C THR A 195 13.93 -20.89 -9.56
N LYS A 196 14.68 -19.85 -9.93
CA LYS A 196 15.38 -19.75 -11.20
C LYS A 196 16.86 -19.49 -10.96
N THR A 197 17.69 -20.40 -11.42
CA THR A 197 19.14 -20.22 -11.45
C THR A 197 19.51 -19.27 -12.59
N ILE A 198 20.28 -18.24 -12.24
CA ILE A 198 20.94 -17.33 -13.15
C ILE A 198 22.38 -17.82 -13.33
N GLN A 199 22.83 -17.86 -14.58
CA GLN A 199 24.09 -18.46 -15.02
C GLN A 199 25.29 -18.08 -14.12
N THR A 200 26.15 -19.07 -13.85
CA THR A 200 27.45 -18.89 -13.19
C THR A 200 28.29 -17.85 -13.91
N LYS A 201 28.80 -16.86 -13.16
CA LYS A 201 29.74 -15.87 -13.67
C LYS A 201 31.12 -16.11 -13.06
N TYR A 202 32.15 -15.76 -13.83
CA TYR A 202 33.56 -15.85 -13.45
C TYR A 202 34.20 -14.48 -13.57
N ALA A 203 35.08 -14.16 -12.63
CA ALA A 203 35.94 -12.99 -12.69
C ALA A 203 37.36 -13.37 -12.26
N ASP A 204 38.33 -12.94 -13.05
CA ASP A 204 39.75 -12.96 -12.66
C ASP A 204 40.02 -11.70 -11.86
N ILE A 205 40.50 -11.85 -10.63
CA ILE A 205 40.77 -10.74 -9.72
C ILE A 205 42.24 -10.81 -9.32
N GLU A 206 42.92 -9.66 -9.37
CA GLU A 206 44.31 -9.57 -8.97
C GLU A 206 44.49 -10.04 -7.51
N GLY A 207 45.26 -11.11 -7.31
CA GLY A 207 45.50 -11.73 -6.00
C GLY A 207 44.62 -12.94 -5.64
N HIS A 208 43.61 -13.28 -6.46
CA HIS A 208 42.79 -14.49 -6.33
C HIS A 208 42.73 -15.21 -7.69
N HIS A 209 43.15 -16.48 -7.79
CA HIS A 209 43.32 -17.08 -9.12
C HIS A 209 42.00 -17.36 -9.85
N MET A 210 40.86 -17.36 -9.15
CA MET A 210 39.55 -17.37 -9.76
C MET A 210 38.49 -16.98 -8.70
N VAL A 211 37.52 -16.15 -9.08
CA VAL A 211 36.29 -15.94 -8.32
C VAL A 211 35.12 -16.32 -9.20
N SER A 212 34.20 -17.08 -8.64
CA SER A 212 32.97 -17.45 -9.35
C SER A 212 31.77 -17.29 -8.43
N TRP A 213 30.62 -17.02 -9.02
CA TRP A 213 29.38 -16.98 -8.27
C TRP A 213 28.21 -17.53 -9.06
N ASN A 214 27.32 -18.19 -8.32
CA ASN A 214 26.01 -18.61 -8.77
C ASN A 214 24.96 -17.73 -8.10
N GLN A 215 23.87 -17.52 -8.82
CA GLN A 215 22.73 -16.76 -8.34
C GLN A 215 21.48 -17.60 -8.52
N ASP A 216 20.75 -17.83 -7.43
CA ASP A 216 19.43 -18.44 -7.46
C ASP A 216 18.38 -17.43 -7.01
N ASN A 217 17.35 -17.20 -7.81
CA ASN A 217 16.26 -16.31 -7.46
C ASN A 217 14.99 -17.11 -7.16
N THR A 218 14.49 -17.03 -5.93
CA THR A 218 13.19 -17.57 -5.53
C THR A 218 12.13 -16.48 -5.65
N TYR A 219 11.10 -16.72 -6.48
CA TYR A 219 10.00 -15.77 -6.68
C TYR A 219 8.77 -16.23 -5.92
N VAL A 220 8.31 -15.42 -4.98
CA VAL A 220 7.14 -15.73 -4.14
C VAL A 220 5.93 -14.93 -4.61
N LYS A 221 4.82 -15.63 -4.87
CA LYS A 221 3.54 -15.11 -5.36
C LYS A 221 2.38 -15.66 -4.53
N LEU A 222 1.23 -15.01 -4.57
CA LEU A 222 -0.01 -15.59 -4.04
C LEU A 222 -0.64 -16.54 -5.07
N ASN A 223 -1.11 -17.71 -4.64
CA ASN A 223 -1.76 -18.72 -5.51
C ASN A 223 -3.18 -18.33 -5.97
N ARG A 224 -3.72 -17.20 -5.52
CA ARG A 224 -5.11 -16.80 -5.78
C ARG A 224 -5.14 -15.81 -6.95
N GLY A 225 -5.51 -16.30 -8.13
CA GLY A 225 -5.29 -15.70 -9.47
C GLY A 225 -5.67 -14.23 -9.74
N ASP A 226 -6.36 -13.55 -8.83
CA ASP A 226 -6.65 -12.10 -8.93
C ASP A 226 -5.86 -11.27 -7.89
N ARG A 227 -4.98 -11.88 -7.09
CA ARG A 227 -4.26 -11.24 -5.99
C ARG A 227 -2.77 -11.26 -6.22
N TYR A 228 -2.13 -10.15 -5.88
CA TYR A 228 -0.70 -9.96 -6.02
C TYR A 228 -0.19 -9.20 -4.80
N ILE A 229 1.07 -9.47 -4.47
CA ILE A 229 1.72 -8.81 -3.35
C ILE A 229 2.01 -7.37 -3.77
N VAL A 230 1.66 -6.38 -2.94
CA VAL A 230 1.86 -4.95 -3.22
C VAL A 230 2.79 -4.27 -2.22
N ALA A 231 2.98 -4.86 -1.05
CA ALA A 231 3.90 -4.35 -0.04
C ALA A 231 4.60 -5.49 0.69
N LEU A 232 5.82 -5.18 1.12
CA LEU A 232 6.71 -6.04 1.88
C LEU A 232 7.25 -5.22 3.07
N SER A 233 7.12 -5.77 4.26
CA SER A 233 7.75 -5.24 5.48
C SER A 233 8.47 -6.38 6.19
N TRP A 234 9.49 -6.07 6.98
CA TRP A 234 10.22 -7.04 7.79
C TRP A 234 10.72 -6.43 9.09
N SER A 235 10.87 -7.27 10.12
CA SER A 235 11.45 -6.90 11.41
C SER A 235 12.90 -7.36 11.52
N GLY A 236 13.76 -6.49 12.07
CA GLY A 236 15.16 -6.78 12.34
C GLY A 236 15.97 -5.49 12.46
N ASN A 237 16.63 -5.28 13.61
CA ASN A 237 17.55 -4.15 13.78
C ASN A 237 18.94 -4.58 13.31
N ASN A 238 19.37 -4.17 12.12
CA ASN A 238 20.73 -3.64 11.92
C ASN A 238 20.96 -3.12 10.49
N PRO A 239 21.55 -1.92 10.34
CA PRO A 239 21.87 -1.34 9.05
C PRO A 239 23.05 -2.08 8.38
N LEU A 240 22.92 -2.33 7.08
CA LEU A 240 24.09 -2.53 6.23
C LEU A 240 24.90 -1.23 6.19
N THR A 241 26.22 -1.33 6.31
CA THR A 241 27.16 -0.27 5.94
C THR A 241 27.77 -0.61 4.58
N GLY A 242 27.23 0.00 3.53
CA GLY A 242 27.74 -0.10 2.16
C GLY A 242 26.94 0.80 1.22
N ASP A 243 27.62 1.58 0.39
CA ASP A 243 27.01 2.69 -0.36
C ASP A 243 26.02 2.26 -1.48
N ASN A 244 25.88 0.95 -1.76
CA ASN A 244 25.22 0.47 -2.99
C ASN A 244 24.21 -0.69 -2.83
N ILE A 245 23.97 -1.21 -1.61
CA ILE A 245 22.94 -2.23 -1.36
C ILE A 245 21.79 -1.55 -0.61
N PRO A 246 20.51 -1.69 -1.04
CA PRO A 246 19.40 -1.15 -0.28
C PRO A 246 19.46 -1.66 1.17
N SER A 247 19.18 -0.78 2.13
CA SER A 247 19.23 -1.15 3.54
C SER A 247 18.37 -2.40 3.81
N ASN A 248 18.93 -3.30 4.63
CA ASN A 248 18.25 -4.48 5.17
C ASN A 248 17.81 -5.55 4.15
N CYS A 249 18.51 -5.68 3.01
CA CYS A 249 18.25 -6.76 2.05
C CYS A 249 18.89 -8.11 2.45
N ILE A 250 20.03 -8.14 3.13
CA ILE A 250 20.69 -9.41 3.52
C ILE A 250 20.06 -9.97 4.79
N HIS A 251 19.80 -11.28 4.87
CA HIS A 251 19.21 -11.90 6.06
C HIS A 251 19.89 -13.17 6.57
N GLN A 252 20.67 -13.88 5.75
CA GLN A 252 21.42 -15.08 6.15
C GLN A 252 22.77 -15.14 5.42
N ARG A 253 23.78 -15.68 6.11
CA ARG A 253 25.09 -16.04 5.59
C ARG A 253 25.47 -17.43 6.06
N TYR A 254 25.86 -18.28 5.12
CA TYR A 254 26.44 -19.60 5.39
C TYR A 254 27.85 -19.72 4.82
N HIS A 255 28.67 -20.56 5.43
CA HIS A 255 29.85 -21.16 4.80
C HIS A 255 29.52 -22.56 4.28
N ALA A 256 30.17 -23.02 3.23
CA ALA A 256 29.97 -24.41 2.77
C ALA A 256 30.64 -25.43 3.70
N ASP A 257 30.03 -26.61 3.78
CA ASP A 257 30.57 -27.78 4.48
C ASP A 257 31.60 -28.50 3.57
N PHE A 258 32.71 -27.85 3.23
CA PHE A 258 33.75 -28.53 2.45
C PHE A 258 34.76 -29.21 3.37
N ASP A 259 34.88 -30.54 3.21
CA ASP A 259 35.99 -31.34 3.72
C ASP A 259 37.26 -31.05 2.90
N ASP A 260 38.26 -30.41 3.51
CA ASP A 260 39.71 -30.56 3.34
C ASP A 260 40.41 -30.53 1.94
N VAL A 261 39.73 -30.43 0.80
CA VAL A 261 40.42 -30.59 -0.51
C VAL A 261 41.30 -29.38 -0.86
N LEU A 262 40.97 -28.17 -0.36
CA LEU A 262 41.80 -26.97 -0.50
C LEU A 262 41.68 -26.13 0.78
N PRO A 263 42.68 -26.13 1.68
CA PRO A 263 42.59 -25.49 3.01
C PRO A 263 42.40 -23.97 2.95
N ASP A 264 42.50 -23.38 1.75
CA ASP A 264 42.38 -21.96 1.52
C ASP A 264 41.14 -21.55 0.71
N SER A 265 40.35 -22.47 0.13
CA SER A 265 39.20 -22.05 -0.70
C SER A 265 37.90 -21.96 0.11
N GLY A 266 37.25 -20.80 0.10
CA GLY A 266 35.99 -20.58 0.81
C GLY A 266 34.80 -20.45 -0.15
N TYR A 267 33.73 -21.17 0.14
CA TYR A 267 32.39 -20.87 -0.39
C TYR A 267 31.57 -20.19 0.69
N TYR A 268 30.86 -19.13 0.32
CA TYR A 268 29.83 -18.57 1.17
C TYR A 268 28.53 -18.33 0.40
N CYS A 269 27.43 -18.57 1.09
CA CYS A 269 26.08 -18.35 0.59
C CYS A 269 25.48 -17.13 1.31
N VAL A 270 24.98 -16.16 0.58
CA VAL A 270 24.34 -14.95 1.14
C VAL A 270 22.94 -14.81 0.57
N HIS A 271 21.97 -14.62 1.46
CA HIS A 271 20.56 -14.48 1.09
C HIS A 271 20.13 -13.02 1.12
N PHE A 272 19.42 -12.61 0.08
CA PHE A 272 18.90 -11.27 -0.13
C PHE A 272 17.37 -11.29 -0.30
N ILE A 273 16.70 -10.24 0.16
CA ILE A 273 15.30 -9.95 -0.13
C ILE A 273 15.19 -8.63 -0.91
N TRP A 274 14.35 -8.61 -1.94
CA TRP A 274 14.15 -7.43 -2.77
C TRP A 274 12.70 -6.97 -2.74
N ALA A 275 12.51 -5.68 -2.50
CA ALA A 275 11.22 -5.03 -2.67
C ALA A 275 10.68 -5.21 -4.10
N LEU A 276 9.36 -5.16 -4.23
CA LEU A 276 8.66 -5.27 -5.51
C LEU A 276 9.16 -4.21 -6.52
N GLY A 277 9.10 -4.55 -7.80
CA GLY A 277 9.40 -3.61 -8.87
C GLY A 277 9.76 -4.31 -10.18
N GLY A 278 10.19 -3.52 -11.17
CA GLY A 278 10.63 -4.05 -12.46
C GLY A 278 11.95 -4.81 -12.39
N LYS A 279 12.17 -5.67 -13.38
CA LYS A 279 13.46 -6.34 -13.62
C LYS A 279 14.58 -5.29 -13.62
N THR A 280 15.62 -5.54 -12.84
CA THR A 280 16.78 -4.65 -12.78
C THR A 280 18.07 -5.43 -12.53
N ASN A 281 19.20 -4.81 -12.83
CA ASN A 281 20.53 -5.31 -12.50
C ASN A 281 21.08 -4.47 -11.33
N VAL A 282 21.60 -5.13 -10.30
CA VAL A 282 22.09 -4.47 -9.08
C VAL A 282 23.55 -4.84 -8.86
N ALA A 283 24.38 -3.82 -8.66
CA ALA A 283 25.75 -3.97 -8.22
C ALA A 283 25.77 -4.25 -6.71
N ILE A 284 26.16 -5.47 -6.33
CA ILE A 284 26.32 -5.89 -4.94
C ILE A 284 27.78 -6.14 -4.57
N GLY A 285 28.73 -5.95 -5.49
CA GLY A 285 30.17 -6.03 -5.23
C GLY A 285 30.77 -4.73 -4.70
N ASN A 286 32.09 -4.69 -4.56
CA ASN A 286 32.87 -3.55 -4.07
C ASN A 286 32.32 -2.97 -2.75
N THR A 287 31.97 -3.85 -1.82
CA THR A 287 31.28 -3.51 -0.57
C THR A 287 31.57 -4.54 0.53
N THR A 288 30.91 -4.43 1.68
CA THR A 288 31.03 -5.40 2.77
C THR A 288 29.71 -6.12 3.00
N TRP A 289 29.69 -7.45 2.91
CA TRP A 289 28.52 -8.29 3.21
C TRP A 289 28.67 -8.89 4.60
N TRP A 290 27.98 -8.37 5.61
CA TRP A 290 28.04 -8.95 6.96
C TRP A 290 29.49 -9.18 7.43
N GLU A 291 30.31 -8.12 7.44
CA GLU A 291 31.76 -8.17 7.76
C GLU A 291 32.65 -8.88 6.71
N VAL A 292 32.09 -9.39 5.61
CA VAL A 292 32.85 -9.99 4.51
C VAL A 292 33.22 -8.93 3.47
N PRO A 293 34.50 -8.56 3.31
CA PRO A 293 34.90 -7.57 2.32
C PRO A 293 34.87 -8.18 0.90
N VAL A 294 33.92 -7.73 0.09
CA VAL A 294 33.79 -8.08 -1.34
C VAL A 294 34.47 -6.99 -2.17
N LYS A 295 35.74 -7.18 -2.50
CA LYS A 295 36.59 -6.17 -3.16
C LYS A 295 36.54 -6.19 -4.69
N TYR A 296 35.50 -6.80 -5.25
CA TYR A 296 35.36 -7.01 -6.68
C TYR A 296 33.91 -6.79 -7.08
N GLU A 297 33.72 -6.51 -8.36
CA GLU A 297 32.40 -6.22 -8.91
C GLU A 297 31.56 -7.49 -9.02
N ILE A 298 30.34 -7.43 -8.47
CA ILE A 298 29.33 -8.47 -8.61
C ILE A 298 28.04 -7.78 -9.02
N ASN A 299 27.53 -8.16 -10.19
CA ASN A 299 26.26 -7.67 -10.73
C ASN A 299 25.27 -8.82 -10.84
N ILE A 300 24.11 -8.65 -10.21
CA ILE A 300 23.04 -9.65 -10.15
C ILE A 300 21.78 -9.16 -10.84
N ASP A 301 21.05 -10.08 -11.47
CA ASP A 301 19.78 -9.77 -12.10
C ASP A 301 18.64 -10.09 -11.12
N ILE A 302 17.75 -9.16 -10.82
CA ILE A 302 16.65 -9.37 -9.87
C ILE A 302 15.30 -9.04 -10.50
N ARG A 303 14.22 -9.49 -9.86
CA ARG A 303 12.82 -9.16 -10.22
C ARG A 303 12.45 -9.49 -11.67
N GLN A 304 12.97 -10.60 -12.19
CA GLN A 304 12.70 -11.07 -13.56
C GLN A 304 11.21 -11.42 -13.77
N GLU A 305 10.47 -11.71 -12.70
CA GLU A 305 9.01 -11.94 -12.71
C GLU A 305 8.18 -10.65 -12.54
N GLY A 306 8.84 -9.48 -12.49
CA GLY A 306 8.19 -8.17 -12.40
C GLY A 306 7.56 -7.84 -11.04
N ASP A 307 6.54 -7.00 -11.07
CA ASP A 307 5.83 -6.42 -9.91
C ASP A 307 4.85 -7.38 -9.23
N LYS A 308 4.75 -8.63 -9.70
CA LYS A 308 3.80 -9.62 -9.17
C LYS A 308 4.43 -10.64 -8.24
N ALA A 309 5.74 -10.58 -8.02
CA ALA A 309 6.46 -11.51 -7.16
C ALA A 309 7.49 -10.79 -6.30
N ILE A 310 7.59 -11.21 -5.04
CA ILE A 310 8.74 -10.87 -4.22
C ILE A 310 9.91 -11.73 -4.68
N CYS A 311 11.09 -11.13 -4.82
CA CYS A 311 12.31 -11.81 -5.23
C CYS A 311 13.20 -12.00 -4.00
N PHE A 312 13.48 -13.26 -3.68
CA PHE A 312 14.57 -13.65 -2.80
C PHE A 312 15.73 -14.11 -3.67
N THR A 313 16.95 -13.79 -3.28
CA THR A 313 18.15 -14.17 -4.03
C THR A 313 19.13 -14.85 -3.10
N VAL A 314 19.58 -16.04 -3.47
CA VAL A 314 20.72 -16.71 -2.85
C VAL A 314 21.93 -16.54 -3.77
N MET A 315 23.00 -15.97 -3.23
CA MET A 315 24.28 -15.86 -3.90
C MET A 315 25.25 -16.88 -3.32
N LYS A 316 25.70 -17.84 -4.12
CA LYS A 316 26.80 -18.74 -3.75
C LYS A 316 28.07 -18.24 -4.40
N VAL A 317 29.01 -17.75 -3.59
CA VAL A 317 30.27 -17.19 -4.07
C VAL A 317 31.41 -18.08 -3.67
N TRP A 318 32.31 -18.35 -4.61
CA TRP A 318 33.55 -19.06 -4.40
C TRP A 318 34.72 -18.11 -4.57
N VAL A 319 35.58 -18.06 -3.55
CA VAL A 319 36.80 -17.27 -3.55
C VAL A 319 37.94 -18.12 -3.04
N GLU A 320 39.00 -18.21 -3.85
CA GLU A 320 40.24 -18.83 -3.42
C GLU A 320 40.94 -17.97 -2.34
N ARG A 321 41.50 -18.59 -1.31
CA ARG A 321 42.22 -17.92 -0.19
C ARG A 321 41.34 -16.95 0.61
N HIS A 322 40.07 -17.29 0.79
CA HIS A 322 39.16 -16.53 1.65
C HIS A 322 39.09 -17.15 3.04
N PRO A 323 39.18 -16.37 4.14
CA PRO A 323 39.06 -16.91 5.49
C PRO A 323 37.71 -17.62 5.69
N MET A 324 37.72 -18.69 6.50
CA MET A 324 36.49 -19.32 6.97
C MET A 324 35.70 -18.31 7.81
N LEU A 325 34.41 -18.20 7.51
CA LEU A 325 33.48 -17.30 8.19
C LEU A 325 32.52 -18.15 9.03
N HIS A 326 32.07 -17.61 10.15
CA HIS A 326 31.00 -18.23 10.91
C HIS A 326 29.66 -18.04 10.19
N ASP A 327 28.80 -19.06 10.24
CA ASP A 327 27.42 -18.88 9.83
C ASP A 327 26.77 -17.79 10.67
N THR A 328 25.95 -16.98 10.05
CA THR A 328 25.28 -15.89 10.75
C THR A 328 23.94 -15.60 10.09
N TRP A 329 22.91 -15.48 10.91
CA TRP A 329 21.54 -15.24 10.47
C TRP A 329 20.81 -14.42 11.53
N PHE A 330 19.71 -13.80 11.14
CA PHE A 330 18.78 -13.22 12.09
C PHE A 330 17.97 -14.33 12.76
N GLY A 331 17.87 -14.29 14.10
CA GLY A 331 17.06 -15.25 14.86
C GLY A 331 15.58 -15.18 14.49
N ASP A 332 15.05 -13.96 14.32
CA ASP A 332 13.63 -13.70 14.05
C ASP A 332 13.47 -12.83 12.79
N PHE A 333 13.78 -13.39 11.61
CA PHE A 333 13.50 -12.71 10.34
C PHE A 333 12.07 -13.00 9.87
N THR A 334 11.19 -12.05 10.14
CA THR A 334 9.77 -12.15 9.76
C THR A 334 9.48 -11.22 8.60
N VAL A 335 8.78 -11.75 7.58
CA VAL A 335 8.30 -11.00 6.42
C VAL A 335 6.78 -10.93 6.40
N TYR A 336 6.27 -9.77 6.01
CA TYR A 336 4.84 -9.50 5.88
C TYR A 336 4.52 -9.33 4.39
N PHE A 337 3.64 -10.18 3.86
CA PHE A 337 3.17 -10.08 2.48
C PHE A 337 1.77 -9.49 2.47
N TYR A 338 1.61 -8.32 1.86
CA TYR A 338 0.30 -7.68 1.73
C TYR A 338 -0.24 -7.84 0.31
N ASP A 339 -1.51 -8.22 0.17
CA ASP A 339 -2.20 -8.18 -1.12
C ASP A 339 -2.66 -6.75 -1.47
N GLN A 340 -3.22 -6.56 -2.67
CA GLN A 340 -3.73 -5.27 -3.15
C GLN A 340 -4.87 -4.65 -2.30
N TYR A 341 -5.37 -5.39 -1.31
CA TYR A 341 -6.42 -4.98 -0.39
C TYR A 341 -5.89 -4.79 1.04
N GLY A 342 -4.60 -4.98 1.28
CA GLY A 342 -3.98 -4.86 2.60
C GLY A 342 -4.23 -6.06 3.52
N ASN A 343 -4.76 -7.17 2.99
CA ASN A 343 -4.77 -8.45 3.71
C ASN A 343 -3.34 -8.98 3.77
N LYS A 344 -2.95 -9.63 4.87
CA LYS A 344 -1.56 -10.02 5.10
C LYS A 344 -1.36 -11.51 5.38
N GLY A 345 -0.16 -11.99 5.05
CA GLY A 345 0.42 -13.21 5.61
C GLY A 345 1.71 -12.86 6.32
N ILE A 346 2.02 -13.59 7.38
CA ILE A 346 3.25 -13.43 8.16
C ILE A 346 4.04 -14.72 8.07
N PHE A 347 5.28 -14.59 7.62
CA PHE A 347 6.15 -15.73 7.38
C PHE A 347 7.50 -15.51 8.04
N GLY A 348 7.99 -16.54 8.71
CA GLY A 348 9.35 -16.58 9.21
C GLY A 348 10.26 -17.12 8.13
N ILE A 349 11.46 -16.54 7.99
CA ILE A 349 12.53 -17.13 7.19
C ILE A 349 13.56 -17.69 8.14
N VAL A 350 13.60 -19.01 8.22
CA VAL A 350 14.43 -19.72 9.19
C VAL A 350 15.72 -20.22 8.54
N PRO A 351 16.82 -20.27 9.29
CA PRO A 351 18.04 -20.85 8.79
C PRO A 351 17.93 -22.38 8.73
N ASN A 352 18.60 -22.99 7.74
CA ASN A 352 18.70 -24.44 7.63
C ASN A 352 20.13 -24.84 7.25
N ASN A 353 20.91 -25.12 8.28
CA ASN A 353 22.35 -25.40 8.18
C ASN A 353 22.67 -26.90 8.11
N ASN A 354 21.71 -27.72 7.65
CA ASN A 354 21.87 -29.18 7.70
C ASN A 354 22.85 -29.71 6.65
N ASN A 355 22.95 -29.04 5.50
CA ASN A 355 23.90 -29.34 4.43
C ASN A 355 23.96 -28.19 3.40
N ASP A 356 24.93 -28.28 2.48
CA ASP A 356 25.12 -27.36 1.35
C ASP A 356 23.91 -27.16 0.45
N GLU A 357 23.03 -28.15 0.27
CA GLU A 357 21.84 -28.01 -0.57
C GLU A 357 20.80 -27.11 0.11
N GLU A 358 20.58 -27.33 1.40
CA GLU A 358 19.61 -26.57 2.20
C GLU A 358 20.07 -25.13 2.43
N LYS A 359 21.37 -24.89 2.56
CA LYS A 359 21.99 -23.55 2.60
C LYS A 359 21.75 -22.72 1.32
N ASN A 360 21.36 -23.36 0.21
CA ASN A 360 21.07 -22.66 -1.05
C ASN A 360 19.58 -22.37 -1.26
N LYS A 361 18.73 -22.61 -0.24
CA LYS A 361 17.28 -22.46 -0.33
C LYS A 361 16.76 -21.49 0.71
N ASP A 362 15.73 -20.75 0.35
CA ASP A 362 14.96 -19.97 1.31
C ASP A 362 13.92 -20.87 2.00
N HIS A 363 13.93 -20.91 3.34
CA HIS A 363 13.03 -21.75 4.14
C HIS A 363 11.99 -20.90 4.83
N PHE A 364 10.73 -21.05 4.42
CA PHE A 364 9.60 -20.30 4.94
C PHE A 364 8.81 -21.14 5.94
N ILE A 365 8.38 -20.52 7.03
CA ILE A 365 7.45 -21.10 8.01
C ILE A 365 6.27 -20.16 8.25
N ASP A 366 5.11 -20.72 8.60
CA ASP A 366 3.98 -19.93 9.11
C ASP A 366 4.34 -19.35 10.49
N VAL A 367 3.98 -18.09 10.72
CA VAL A 367 4.11 -17.42 12.02
C VAL A 367 2.72 -17.02 12.49
N GLU A 368 2.38 -17.38 13.73
CA GLU A 368 1.13 -16.96 14.37
C GLU A 368 1.28 -15.53 14.92
N GLU A 369 0.22 -14.73 14.80
CA GLU A 369 0.15 -13.36 15.36
C GLU A 369 -0.02 -13.32 16.87
#